data_AF-A0A9X2RXQ2-F1
#
_entry.id   AF-A0A9X2RXQ2-F1
#
_cell.length_a   1.000
_cell.length_b   1.000
_cell.length_c   1.000
_cell.angle_alpha   90.00
_cell.angle_beta   90.00
_cell.angle_gamma   90.00
#
_symmetry.space_group_name_H-M   'P 1'
#
loop_
_entity.id
_entity.type
_entity.pdbx_description
1 polymer ?
#
loop_
_entity_poly.entity_id
_entity_poly.type
_entity_poly.pdbx_seq_one_letter_code
_entity_poly.pdbx_strand_id
1 'polypeptide(L)'
;MEALRRFVHRFPSLVFVKGHSGLIDGLESRDGIHLPVWLRQTLMTLSFVHPPALARFDGYDYECTLADSDVVKWFEIALGNVDEEEMEFLVGEAGVYPIGSWYGADHYIAINLAHSSDRRIYEFSLEDLWDDSYNGDPLEGSIEPAFLSYAHMLSHVAELKFPDGSTLMEE
;
A
#
# COMPACT_ATOMS: atom_id res chain seq x y z
N MET A 1 9.73 -0.99 13.87
CA MET A 1 9.85 0.24 14.69
C MET A 1 10.94 1.16 14.19
N GLU A 2 12.16 0.67 13.91
CA GLU A 2 13.23 1.51 13.37
C GLU A 2 12.88 2.15 12.03
N ALA A 3 12.30 1.39 11.09
CA ALA A 3 11.85 1.91 9.79
C ALA A 3 10.83 3.07 9.92
N LEU A 4 9.86 2.96 10.83
CA LEU A 4 8.91 4.06 11.09
C LEU A 4 9.60 5.31 11.65
N ARG A 5 10.63 5.13 12.50
CA ARG A 5 11.41 6.27 13.01
C ARG A 5 12.19 6.96 11.90
N ARG A 6 12.75 6.19 10.96
CA ARG A 6 13.42 6.77 9.78
C ARG A 6 12.46 7.62 8.96
N PHE A 7 11.25 7.11 8.68
CA PHE A 7 10.22 7.88 7.98
C PHE A 7 9.88 9.19 8.69
N VAL A 8 9.64 9.15 10.02
CA VAL A 8 9.35 10.36 10.81
C VAL A 8 10.53 11.33 10.82
N HIS A 9 11.75 10.81 10.91
CA HIS A 9 12.96 11.65 10.95
C HIS A 9 13.24 12.33 9.62
N ARG A 10 12.88 11.70 8.50
CA ARG A 10 13.03 12.23 7.15
C ARG A 10 12.10 13.41 6.87
N PHE A 11 10.93 13.45 7.53
CA PHE A 11 9.93 14.49 7.32
C PHE A 11 9.52 15.18 8.64
N PRO A 12 10.45 15.84 9.35
CA PRO A 12 10.23 16.32 10.71
C PRO A 12 9.22 17.48 10.80
N SER A 13 8.96 18.16 9.69
CA SER A 13 8.01 19.27 9.59
C SER A 13 6.56 18.83 9.39
N LEU A 14 6.30 17.53 9.17
CA LEU A 14 4.98 17.01 8.88
C LEU A 14 4.18 16.67 10.13
N VAL A 15 2.85 16.66 9.96
CA VAL A 15 1.93 16.08 10.93
C VAL A 15 1.69 14.62 10.54
N PHE A 16 1.92 13.71 11.48
CA PHE A 16 1.67 12.28 11.29
C PHE A 16 0.35 11.87 11.91
N VAL A 17 -0.39 11.00 11.22
CA VAL A 17 -1.69 10.52 11.68
C VAL A 17 -1.54 9.11 12.25
N LYS A 18 -2.20 8.90 13.38
CA LYS A 18 -2.44 7.58 13.96
C LYS A 18 -3.82 7.10 13.57
N GLY A 19 -3.92 5.87 13.10
CA GLY A 19 -5.19 5.19 12.84
C GLY A 19 -6.02 5.05 14.12
N HIS A 20 -7.32 5.25 14.01
CA HIS A 20 -8.29 5.05 15.09
C HIS A 20 -8.92 3.66 14.96
N SER A 21 -9.06 2.92 16.06
CA SER A 21 -9.59 1.55 16.03
C SER A 21 -10.97 1.49 15.37
N GLY A 22 -11.89 2.39 15.75
CA GLY A 22 -13.22 2.45 15.13
C GLY A 22 -13.24 2.74 13.62
N LEU A 23 -12.22 3.42 13.06
CA LEU A 23 -12.12 3.57 11.60
C LEU A 23 -11.67 2.27 10.94
N ILE A 24 -10.72 1.58 11.56
CA ILE A 24 -10.25 0.26 11.10
C ILE A 24 -11.38 -0.76 11.18
N ASP A 25 -12.12 -0.79 12.30
CA ASP A 25 -13.26 -1.68 12.50
C ASP A 25 -14.37 -1.40 11.47
N GLY A 26 -14.60 -0.13 11.15
CA GLY A 26 -15.53 0.28 10.11
C GLY A 26 -15.12 -0.21 8.71
N LEU A 27 -13.84 -0.10 8.37
CA LEU A 27 -13.29 -0.60 7.09
C LEU A 27 -13.41 -2.13 7.00
N GLU A 28 -12.99 -2.84 8.04
CA GLU A 28 -13.12 -4.31 8.10
C GLU A 28 -14.57 -4.77 7.97
N SER A 29 -15.49 -4.08 8.64
CA SER A 29 -16.92 -4.39 8.54
C SER A 29 -17.51 -4.06 7.18
N ARG A 30 -17.05 -2.98 6.53
CA ARG A 30 -17.51 -2.57 5.20
C ARG A 30 -17.07 -3.57 4.14
N ASP A 31 -15.80 -3.94 4.18
CA ASP A 31 -15.17 -4.76 3.13
C ASP A 31 -15.22 -6.26 3.45
N GLY A 32 -15.78 -6.66 4.59
CA GLY A 32 -15.92 -8.06 5.00
C GLY A 32 -14.59 -8.76 5.28
N ILE A 33 -13.55 -8.01 5.67
CA ILE A 33 -12.20 -8.53 5.89
C ILE A 33 -11.79 -8.46 7.37
N HIS A 34 -10.66 -9.11 7.68
CA HIS A 34 -9.94 -8.90 8.93
C HIS A 34 -8.49 -8.53 8.62
N LEU A 35 -8.09 -7.31 8.99
CA LEU A 35 -6.72 -6.89 8.83
C LEU A 35 -5.82 -7.66 9.81
N PRO A 36 -4.63 -8.09 9.37
CA PRO A 36 -3.65 -8.72 10.24
C PRO A 36 -3.32 -7.85 11.46
N VAL A 37 -3.15 -8.49 12.62
CA VAL A 37 -2.85 -7.79 13.90
C VAL A 37 -1.62 -6.88 13.77
N TRP A 38 -0.60 -7.31 13.03
CA TRP A 38 0.62 -6.52 12.84
C TRP A 38 0.34 -5.22 12.07
N LEU A 39 -0.56 -5.25 11.09
CA LEU A 39 -0.89 -4.07 10.29
C LEU A 39 -1.72 -3.11 11.13
N ARG A 40 -2.73 -3.63 11.85
CA ARG A 40 -3.53 -2.84 12.78
C ARG A 40 -2.66 -2.09 13.78
N GLN A 41 -1.70 -2.78 14.39
CA GLN A 41 -0.75 -2.18 15.33
C GLN A 41 0.12 -1.10 14.66
N THR A 42 0.55 -1.33 13.42
CA THR A 42 1.35 -0.38 12.65
C THR A 42 0.55 0.88 12.34
N LEU A 43 -0.66 0.74 11.78
CA LEU A 43 -1.56 1.86 11.47
C LEU A 43 -1.98 2.64 12.72
N MET A 44 -2.24 1.94 13.84
CA MET A 44 -2.50 2.55 15.15
C MET A 44 -1.26 3.16 15.80
N THR A 45 -0.08 3.05 15.19
CA THR A 45 1.13 3.75 15.62
C THR A 45 1.41 4.94 14.70
N LEU A 46 1.44 4.67 13.40
CA LEU A 46 1.62 5.64 12.34
C LEU A 46 0.94 5.07 11.09
N SER A 47 -0.16 5.72 10.68
CA SER A 47 -0.86 5.39 9.46
C SER A 47 -0.15 6.01 8.27
N PHE A 48 -0.10 7.36 8.24
CA PHE A 48 0.58 8.14 7.21
C PHE A 48 0.73 9.62 7.65
N VAL A 49 0.68 10.59 6.73
CA VAL A 49 0.80 12.03 6.96
C VAL A 49 -0.54 12.78 6.84
N HIS A 50 -0.61 13.99 7.41
CA HIS A 50 -1.69 14.97 7.20
C HIS A 50 -1.13 16.34 6.79
N PRO A 51 -1.69 16.98 5.75
CA PRO A 51 -2.74 16.48 4.85
C PRO A 51 -2.28 15.24 4.05
N PRO A 52 -3.22 14.43 3.51
CA PRO A 52 -2.87 13.32 2.62
C PRO A 52 -2.02 13.80 1.45
N ALA A 53 -1.03 13.00 1.07
CA ALA A 53 -0.08 13.31 0.02
C ALA A 53 0.18 12.06 -0.84
N LEU A 54 0.63 12.26 -2.07
CA LEU A 54 1.17 11.18 -2.87
C LEU A 54 2.61 10.90 -2.42
N ALA A 55 2.99 9.63 -2.36
CA ALA A 55 4.34 9.20 -2.01
C ALA A 55 5.11 8.73 -3.24
N ARG A 56 6.38 9.12 -3.34
CA ARG A 56 7.33 8.50 -4.27
C ARG A 56 8.32 7.67 -3.47
N PHE A 57 8.53 6.43 -3.91
CA PHE A 57 9.51 5.53 -3.30
C PHE A 57 10.91 5.73 -3.91
N ASP A 58 11.97 5.58 -3.12
CA ASP A 58 13.37 5.54 -3.60
C ASP A 58 13.80 4.15 -4.12
N GLY A 59 13.03 3.11 -3.81
CA GLY A 59 13.27 1.74 -4.23
C GLY A 59 12.30 0.77 -3.58
N TYR A 60 12.56 -0.51 -3.80
CA TYR A 60 11.77 -1.65 -3.32
C TYR A 60 12.70 -2.65 -2.61
N ASP A 61 12.17 -3.43 -1.67
CA ASP A 61 12.97 -4.44 -0.94
C ASP A 61 13.19 -5.72 -1.78
N TYR A 62 12.44 -5.89 -2.86
CA TYR A 62 12.42 -7.06 -3.74
C TYR A 62 12.50 -6.63 -5.21
N GLU A 63 12.94 -7.55 -6.07
CA GLU A 63 12.75 -7.43 -7.51
C GLU A 63 11.27 -7.67 -7.83
N CYS A 64 10.64 -6.69 -8.48
CA CYS A 64 9.25 -6.73 -8.91
C CYS A 64 9.07 -5.82 -10.14
N THR A 65 7.95 -5.94 -10.83
CA THR A 65 7.63 -5.18 -12.04
C THR A 65 7.80 -3.66 -11.85
N LEU A 66 7.43 -3.13 -10.68
CA LEU A 66 7.62 -1.72 -10.34
C LEU A 66 9.09 -1.29 -10.22
N ALA A 67 9.97 -2.20 -9.80
CA ALA A 67 11.40 -1.95 -9.61
C ALA A 67 12.14 -1.79 -10.94
N ASP A 68 11.65 -2.43 -12.00
CA ASP A 68 12.28 -2.42 -13.33
C ASP A 68 11.89 -1.20 -14.20
N SER A 69 10.98 -0.36 -13.73
CA SER A 69 10.45 0.76 -14.51
C SER A 69 11.11 2.10 -14.16
N ASP A 70 11.65 2.78 -15.18
CA ASP A 70 12.25 4.12 -15.09
C ASP A 70 11.23 5.26 -14.90
N VAL A 71 9.93 4.96 -14.93
CA VAL A 71 8.87 5.97 -14.80
C VAL A 71 8.78 6.44 -13.34
N VAL A 72 8.63 7.75 -13.15
CA VAL A 72 8.35 8.32 -11.83
C VAL A 72 6.93 7.94 -11.40
N LYS A 73 6.82 7.21 -10.30
CA LYS A 73 5.55 6.67 -9.78
C LYS A 73 5.17 7.38 -8.50
N TRP A 74 3.94 7.85 -8.43
CA TRP A 74 3.37 8.51 -7.28
C TRP A 74 2.25 7.65 -6.75
N PHE A 75 2.33 7.26 -5.48
CA PHE A 75 1.36 6.38 -4.85
C PHE A 75 0.43 7.14 -3.91
N GLU A 76 -0.87 6.92 -4.05
CA GLU A 76 -1.84 7.27 -3.02
C GLU A 76 -1.86 6.14 -1.98
N ILE A 77 -1.44 6.44 -0.74
CA ILE A 77 -1.41 5.46 0.35
C ILE A 77 -2.71 5.54 1.13
N ALA A 78 -3.63 4.61 0.84
CA ALA A 78 -4.93 4.53 1.48
C ALA A 78 -5.45 3.09 1.47
N LEU A 79 -6.12 2.69 2.55
CA LEU A 79 -6.75 1.37 2.66
C LEU A 79 -8.00 1.30 1.79
N GLY A 80 -8.08 0.25 0.98
CA GLY A 80 -9.26 -0.06 0.19
C GLY A 80 -9.61 1.02 -0.83
N ASN A 81 -8.61 1.62 -1.47
CA ASN A 81 -8.77 2.70 -2.47
C ASN A 81 -9.02 2.14 -3.87
N VAL A 82 -10.07 1.34 -4.01
CA VAL A 82 -10.57 0.73 -5.25
C VAL A 82 -12.10 0.80 -5.23
N ASP A 83 -12.76 0.57 -6.36
CA ASP A 83 -14.21 0.50 -6.38
C ASP A 83 -14.76 -0.81 -5.77
N GLU A 84 -16.08 -0.93 -5.64
CA GLU A 84 -16.73 -2.08 -4.98
C GLU A 84 -16.54 -3.38 -5.76
N GLU A 85 -16.55 -3.35 -7.09
CA GLU A 85 -16.40 -4.53 -7.95
C GLU A 85 -14.95 -5.04 -7.90
N GLU A 86 -13.99 -4.14 -8.02
CA GLU A 86 -12.56 -4.44 -7.86
C GLU A 86 -12.27 -4.96 -6.45
N MET A 87 -12.88 -4.38 -5.42
CA MET A 87 -12.72 -4.86 -4.04
C MET A 87 -13.23 -6.28 -3.86
N GLU A 88 -14.42 -6.59 -4.38
CA GLU A 88 -14.98 -7.94 -4.34
C GLU A 88 -14.07 -8.97 -5.02
N PHE A 89 -13.53 -8.63 -6.19
CA PHE A 89 -12.59 -9.49 -6.91
C PHE A 89 -11.28 -9.69 -6.13
N LEU A 90 -10.65 -8.60 -5.68
CA LEU A 90 -9.35 -8.65 -4.99
C LEU A 90 -9.42 -9.43 -3.67
N VAL A 91 -10.48 -9.23 -2.90
CA VAL A 91 -10.68 -9.93 -1.62
C VAL A 91 -11.17 -11.36 -1.83
N GLY A 92 -12.15 -11.55 -2.73
CA GLY A 92 -12.85 -12.81 -2.92
C GLY A 92 -12.07 -13.85 -3.73
N GLU A 93 -11.33 -13.40 -4.75
CA GLU A 93 -10.60 -14.28 -5.66
C GLU A 93 -9.08 -14.18 -5.46
N ALA A 94 -8.51 -12.97 -5.51
CA ALA A 94 -7.06 -12.79 -5.42
C ALA A 94 -6.49 -12.90 -3.99
N GLY A 95 -7.35 -12.83 -2.95
CA GLY A 95 -6.94 -12.98 -1.56
C GLY A 95 -6.01 -11.86 -1.06
N VAL A 96 -6.10 -10.67 -1.64
CA VAL A 96 -5.30 -9.49 -1.29
C VAL A 96 -6.20 -8.30 -0.94
N TYR A 97 -5.65 -7.34 -0.19
CA TYR A 97 -6.34 -6.10 0.14
C TYR A 97 -5.48 -4.88 -0.19
N PRO A 98 -5.94 -3.98 -1.08
CA PRO A 98 -5.15 -2.84 -1.51
C PRO A 98 -4.96 -1.84 -0.37
N ILE A 99 -3.73 -1.35 -0.24
CA ILE A 99 -3.29 -0.36 0.74
C ILE A 99 -2.65 0.88 0.10
N GLY A 100 -2.62 0.91 -1.22
CA GLY A 100 -2.27 2.07 -2.02
C GLY A 100 -2.33 1.75 -3.51
N SER A 101 -2.39 2.81 -4.31
CA SER A 101 -2.49 2.73 -5.77
C SER A 101 -1.52 3.71 -6.41
N TRP A 102 -0.98 3.35 -7.57
CA TRP A 102 -0.24 4.27 -8.41
C TRP A 102 -1.23 5.28 -8.98
N TYR A 103 -1.07 6.55 -8.59
CA TYR A 103 -1.88 7.65 -9.06
C TYR A 103 -1.92 7.73 -10.60
N GLY A 104 -3.09 7.46 -11.16
CA GLY A 104 -3.36 7.50 -12.60
C GLY A 104 -3.03 6.22 -13.36
N ALA A 105 -2.82 5.09 -12.68
CA ALA A 105 -2.62 3.78 -13.30
C ALA A 105 -3.30 2.68 -12.48
N ASP A 106 -3.64 1.56 -13.13
CA ASP A 106 -4.31 0.40 -12.51
C ASP A 106 -3.29 -0.53 -11.84
N HIS A 107 -2.42 0.06 -11.02
CA HIS A 107 -1.34 -0.63 -10.33
C HIS A 107 -1.42 -0.39 -8.84
N TYR A 108 -1.29 -1.45 -8.07
CA TYR A 108 -1.63 -1.42 -6.65
C TYR A 108 -0.50 -1.96 -5.81
N ILE A 109 -0.52 -1.56 -4.53
CA ILE A 109 0.21 -2.23 -3.47
C ILE A 109 -0.79 -2.75 -2.45
N ALA A 110 -0.57 -3.96 -1.95
CA ALA A 110 -1.54 -4.68 -1.16
C ALA A 110 -0.91 -5.54 -0.06
N ILE A 111 -1.75 -5.99 0.85
CA ILE A 111 -1.40 -7.04 1.81
C ILE A 111 -2.02 -8.37 1.41
N ASN A 112 -1.38 -9.46 1.80
CA ASN A 112 -1.95 -10.79 1.68
C ASN A 112 -2.98 -11.02 2.81
N LEU A 113 -4.23 -11.35 2.46
CA LEU A 113 -5.27 -11.70 3.42
C LEU A 113 -5.29 -13.19 3.78
N ALA A 114 -4.88 -14.06 2.86
CA ALA A 114 -4.82 -15.51 3.06
C ALA A 114 -3.79 -15.93 4.14
N HIS A 115 -2.75 -15.13 4.36
CA HIS A 115 -1.67 -15.42 5.29
C HIS A 115 -1.44 -14.28 6.29
N SER A 116 -2.21 -14.27 7.39
CA SER A 116 -2.15 -13.21 8.41
C SER A 116 -0.79 -13.00 9.11
N SER A 117 0.11 -13.99 9.06
CA SER A 117 1.48 -13.85 9.56
C SER A 117 2.43 -13.23 8.53
N ASP A 118 2.05 -13.23 7.25
CA ASP A 118 2.82 -12.55 6.22
C ASP A 118 2.74 -11.05 6.44
N ARG A 119 3.90 -10.42 6.42
CA ARG A 119 4.04 -8.98 6.67
C ARG A 119 4.37 -8.22 5.40
N ARG A 120 4.72 -8.93 4.32
CA ARG A 120 5.14 -8.31 3.07
C ARG A 120 4.02 -7.46 2.49
N ILE A 121 4.43 -6.41 1.79
CA ILE A 121 3.56 -5.65 0.91
C ILE A 121 3.84 -6.16 -0.49
N TYR A 122 2.77 -6.50 -1.19
CA TYR A 122 2.79 -6.97 -2.56
C TYR A 122 2.45 -5.84 -3.50
N GLU A 123 2.85 -5.98 -4.75
CA GLU A 123 2.42 -5.16 -5.86
C GLU A 123 1.78 -6.05 -6.94
N PHE A 124 0.90 -5.46 -7.73
CA PHE A 124 0.32 -6.08 -8.91
C PHE A 124 -0.30 -5.02 -9.83
N SER A 125 -0.45 -5.42 -11.10
CA SER A 125 -1.33 -4.78 -12.08
C SER A 125 -2.72 -5.41 -12.00
N LEU A 126 -3.78 -4.61 -11.87
CA LEU A 126 -5.14 -5.14 -11.86
C LEU A 126 -5.54 -5.71 -13.24
N GLU A 127 -5.02 -5.11 -14.32
CA GLU A 127 -5.20 -5.62 -15.68
C GLU A 127 -4.65 -7.05 -15.81
N ASP A 128 -3.44 -7.30 -15.29
CA ASP A 128 -2.81 -8.63 -15.35
C ASP A 128 -3.60 -9.67 -14.54
N LEU A 129 -4.13 -9.30 -13.37
CA LEU A 129 -4.98 -10.20 -12.58
C LEU A 129 -6.28 -10.55 -13.28
N TRP A 130 -6.90 -9.61 -13.98
CA TRP A 130 -8.11 -9.88 -14.76
C TRP A 130 -7.81 -10.79 -15.95
N ASP A 131 -6.70 -10.56 -16.65
CA ASP A 131 -6.24 -11.40 -17.74
C ASP A 131 -5.97 -12.84 -17.25
N ASP A 132 -5.27 -13.00 -16.12
CA ASP A 132 -5.02 -14.31 -15.51
C ASP A 132 -6.32 -15.01 -15.12
N SER A 133 -7.25 -14.31 -14.45
CA SER A 133 -8.56 -14.86 -14.09
C SER A 133 -9.34 -15.32 -15.33
N TYR A 134 -9.37 -14.51 -16.38
CA TYR A 134 -10.06 -14.81 -17.63
C TYR A 134 -9.45 -16.01 -18.36
N ASN A 135 -8.13 -16.14 -18.33
CA ASN A 135 -7.40 -17.25 -18.94
C ASN A 135 -7.43 -18.53 -18.09
N GLY A 136 -7.85 -18.43 -16.82
CA GLY A 136 -7.84 -19.52 -15.84
C GLY A 136 -6.44 -19.82 -15.31
N ASP A 137 -5.53 -18.85 -15.37
CA ASP A 137 -4.19 -18.93 -14.84
C ASP A 137 -4.17 -18.58 -13.32
N PRO A 138 -3.18 -19.07 -12.55
CA PRO A 138 -3.09 -18.76 -11.13
C PRO A 138 -2.76 -17.29 -10.87
N LEU A 139 -3.65 -16.58 -10.17
CA LEU A 139 -3.50 -15.15 -9.84
C LEU A 139 -2.25 -14.85 -9.04
N GLU A 140 -1.77 -15.78 -8.22
CA GLU A 140 -0.55 -15.59 -7.43
C GLU A 140 0.70 -15.41 -8.29
N GLY A 141 0.64 -15.75 -9.58
CA GLY A 141 1.72 -15.50 -10.55
C GLY A 141 1.94 -14.01 -10.85
N SER A 142 0.89 -13.19 -10.73
CA SER A 142 0.91 -11.75 -11.02
C SER A 142 0.90 -10.88 -9.76
N ILE A 143 1.14 -11.47 -8.59
CA ILE A 143 1.21 -10.77 -7.30
C ILE A 143 2.62 -10.93 -6.73
N GLU A 144 3.43 -9.88 -6.86
CA GLU A 144 4.85 -9.91 -6.54
C GLU A 144 5.13 -9.20 -5.20
N PRO A 145 6.03 -9.72 -4.34
CA PRO A 145 6.42 -8.98 -3.14
C PRO A 145 7.20 -7.73 -3.54
N ALA A 146 6.88 -6.57 -2.94
CA ALA A 146 7.54 -5.28 -3.18
C ALA A 146 8.29 -4.76 -1.95
N PHE A 147 7.71 -4.92 -0.76
CA PHE A 147 8.32 -4.48 0.51
C PHE A 147 8.27 -5.55 1.59
N LEU A 148 9.26 -5.53 2.50
CA LEU A 148 9.34 -6.44 3.65
C LEU A 148 8.19 -6.25 4.65
N SER A 149 7.70 -5.01 4.76
CA SER A 149 6.54 -4.66 5.58
C SER A 149 6.03 -3.26 5.29
N TYR A 150 4.82 -2.94 5.77
CA TYR A 150 4.28 -1.58 5.73
C TYR A 150 5.24 -0.53 6.31
N ALA A 151 5.91 -0.87 7.42
CA ALA A 151 6.89 0.04 8.02
C ALA A 151 8.14 0.25 7.14
N HIS A 152 8.58 -0.77 6.41
CA HIS A 152 9.68 -0.68 5.46
C HIS A 152 9.28 0.14 4.23
N MET A 153 8.08 -0.12 3.69
CA MET A 153 7.48 0.67 2.61
C MET A 153 7.49 2.18 2.95
N LEU A 154 7.04 2.56 4.16
CA LEU A 154 7.10 3.96 4.56
C LEU A 154 8.54 4.50 4.66
N SER A 155 9.51 3.68 5.04
CA SER A 155 10.91 4.11 5.05
C SER A 155 11.54 4.25 3.66
N HIS A 156 10.89 3.74 2.61
CA HIS A 156 11.26 3.98 1.21
C HIS A 156 10.65 5.26 0.65
N VAL A 157 9.75 5.94 1.37
CA VAL A 157 9.19 7.21 0.92
C VAL A 157 10.30 8.27 0.91
N ALA A 158 10.64 8.72 -0.30
CA ALA A 158 11.72 9.68 -0.55
C ALA A 158 11.18 11.08 -0.83
N GLU A 159 9.96 11.17 -1.35
CA GLU A 159 9.32 12.43 -1.68
C GLU A 159 7.81 12.34 -1.46
N LEU A 160 7.22 13.45 -1.05
CA LEU A 160 5.79 13.62 -0.87
C LEU A 160 5.28 14.76 -1.74
N LYS A 161 4.13 14.57 -2.39
CA LYS A 161 3.45 15.60 -3.18
C LYS A 161 2.06 15.88 -2.60
N PHE A 162 1.83 17.13 -2.22
CA PHE A 162 0.59 17.56 -1.57
C PHE A 162 -0.48 18.02 -2.58
N PRO A 163 -1.76 18.12 -2.16
CA PRO A 163 -2.85 18.53 -3.04
C PRO A 163 -2.70 19.95 -3.61
N ASP A 164 -1.97 20.83 -2.95
CA ASP A 164 -1.65 22.18 -3.44
C ASP A 164 -0.54 22.20 -4.50
N GLY A 165 0.00 21.03 -4.86
CA GLY A 165 1.06 20.84 -5.84
C GLY A 165 2.47 21.01 -5.27
N SER A 166 2.62 21.36 -3.99
CA SER A 166 3.94 21.41 -3.35
C SER A 166 4.53 20.01 -3.20
N THR A 167 5.86 19.93 -3.27
CA THR A 167 6.60 18.71 -2.98
C THR A 167 7.57 18.90 -1.82
N LEU A 168 7.77 17.85 -1.05
CA LEU A 168 8.75 17.78 0.02
C LEU A 168 9.65 16.57 -0.25
N MET A 169 10.93 16.84 -0.50
CA MET A 169 11.97 15.82 -0.68
C MET A 169 12.70 15.58 0.64
N GLU A 170 13.31 14.40 0.78
CA GLU A 170 14.31 14.12 1.80
C GLU A 170 15.40 15.22 1.84
N GLU A 171 15.74 15.68 3.05
CA GLU A 171 16.88 16.57 3.32
C GLU A 171 18.21 15.82 3.31
#